data_AF-A0A7R9EL73-F1
#
_entry.id   AF-A0A7R9EL73-F1
#
_cell.length_a   1.000
_cell.length_b   1.000
_cell.length_c   1.000
_cell.angle_alpha   90.00
_cell.angle_beta   90.00
_cell.angle_gamma   90.00
#
_symmetry.space_group_name_H-M   'P 1'
#
loop_
_entity.id
_entity.type
_entity.pdbx_description
1 polymer ?
#
loop_
_entity_poly.entity_id
_entity_poly.type
_entity_poly.pdbx_seq_one_letter_code
_entity_poly.pdbx_strand_id
1 'polypeptide(L)'
;MTGRLLHDKSLQTDTRVRILNVLALAALKDDVILLLHQDRREHVLMNYAHDIDRLSPQEQEALALFICNLFENLSSSEWLLYISEWQYCNSTISNIRVSTKVAVNSLLADNTTLQDRGSAIMHNLACKEVFDDVAVELTMAVLQYFNSSPPEEQLFRCMKALARFCQISPQDVPQLIQMIGPEPGKFRGVSARVDELIDVVSSKLR
;
A
#
# COMPACT_ATOMS: atom_id res chain seq x y z
N MET A 1 -21.47 -12.91 6.14
CA MET A 1 -21.32 -12.65 7.59
C MET A 1 -20.38 -11.47 7.85
N THR A 2 -19.15 -11.51 7.33
CA THR A 2 -18.13 -10.44 7.48
C THR A 2 -18.61 -9.07 7.00
N GLY A 3 -19.35 -9.00 5.88
CA GLY A 3 -19.80 -7.71 5.34
C GLY A 3 -20.82 -6.98 6.17
N ARG A 4 -21.72 -7.70 6.85
CA ARG A 4 -22.62 -7.08 7.81
C ARG A 4 -21.83 -6.48 8.97
N LEU A 5 -20.77 -7.13 9.43
CA LEU A 5 -20.01 -6.65 10.57
C LEU A 5 -19.11 -5.43 10.26
N LEU A 6 -18.60 -5.31 9.03
CA LEU A 6 -17.79 -4.17 8.61
C LEU A 6 -18.63 -2.94 8.25
N HIS A 7 -19.81 -3.14 7.65
CA HIS A 7 -20.64 -2.04 7.13
C HIS A 7 -21.79 -1.62 8.06
N ASP A 8 -22.10 -2.39 9.11
CA ASP A 8 -23.12 -2.02 10.08
C ASP A 8 -22.63 -0.90 11.01
N LYS A 9 -23.10 0.32 10.73
CA LYS A 9 -22.78 1.54 11.48
C LYS A 9 -23.33 1.54 12.91
N SER A 10 -24.24 0.62 13.25
CA SER A 10 -24.71 0.47 14.64
C SER A 10 -23.68 -0.23 15.52
N LEU A 11 -22.71 -0.93 14.93
CA LEU A 11 -21.63 -1.57 15.67
C LEU A 11 -20.60 -0.54 16.14
N GLN A 12 -20.00 -0.81 17.29
CA GLN A 12 -18.91 0.01 17.82
C GLN A 12 -17.63 -0.18 16.99
N THR A 13 -16.80 0.86 16.93
CA THR A 13 -15.49 0.85 16.25
C THR A 13 -14.62 -0.32 16.70
N ASP A 14 -14.55 -0.58 18.01
CA ASP A 14 -13.78 -1.69 18.58
C ASP A 14 -14.14 -3.06 17.98
N THR A 15 -15.42 -3.27 17.65
CA THR A 15 -15.87 -4.51 17.03
C THR A 15 -15.26 -4.66 15.63
N ARG A 16 -15.27 -3.59 14.83
CA ARG A 16 -14.68 -3.59 13.47
C ARG A 16 -13.16 -3.76 13.53
N VAL A 17 -12.50 -3.06 14.44
CA VAL A 17 -11.05 -3.21 14.68
C VAL A 17 -10.68 -4.65 15.05
N ARG A 18 -11.42 -5.29 15.95
CA ARG A 18 -11.18 -6.70 16.34
C ARG A 18 -11.36 -7.66 15.15
N ILE A 19 -12.36 -7.42 14.31
CA ILE A 19 -12.60 -8.23 13.11
C ILE A 19 -11.45 -8.06 12.12
N LEU A 20 -11.02 -6.82 11.85
CA LEU A 20 -9.87 -6.55 10.98
C LEU A 20 -8.60 -7.20 11.50
N ASN A 21 -8.35 -7.19 12.81
CA ASN A 21 -7.20 -7.86 13.40
C ASN A 21 -7.28 -9.40 13.25
N VAL A 22 -8.46 -9.99 13.39
CA VAL A 22 -8.66 -11.43 13.13
C VAL A 22 -8.40 -11.74 11.65
N LEU A 23 -8.90 -10.90 10.74
CA LEU A 23 -8.64 -11.04 9.30
C LEU A 23 -7.15 -10.87 8.98
N ALA A 24 -6.44 -9.96 9.64
CA ALA A 24 -5.00 -9.77 9.50
C ALA A 24 -4.20 -11.01 9.92
N LEU A 25 -4.62 -11.68 11.00
CA LEU A 25 -4.01 -12.96 11.39
C LEU A 25 -4.35 -14.09 10.41
N ALA A 26 -5.58 -14.11 9.90
CA ALA A 26 -6.01 -15.07 8.89
C ALA A 26 -5.25 -14.89 7.56
N ALA A 27 -4.90 -13.66 7.18
CA ALA A 27 -4.13 -13.35 5.97
C ALA A 27 -2.76 -14.04 5.91
N LEU A 28 -2.20 -14.42 7.06
CA LEU A 28 -0.95 -15.18 7.18
C LEU A 28 -1.13 -16.69 7.00
N LYS A 29 -2.33 -17.16 6.64
CA LYS A 29 -2.63 -18.58 6.39
C LYS A 29 -2.88 -18.81 4.91
N ASP A 30 -2.33 -19.89 4.36
CA ASP A 30 -2.47 -20.25 2.94
C ASP A 30 -3.93 -20.31 2.48
N ASP A 31 -4.82 -20.82 3.34
CA ASP A 31 -6.25 -21.00 3.05
C ASP A 31 -7.05 -19.69 3.02
N VAL A 32 -6.46 -18.54 3.36
CA VAL A 32 -7.17 -17.25 3.32
C VAL A 32 -7.76 -16.96 1.94
N ILE A 33 -7.13 -17.47 0.88
CA ILE A 33 -7.62 -17.32 -0.49
C ILE A 33 -9.04 -17.86 -0.68
N LEU A 34 -9.45 -18.89 0.09
CA LEU A 34 -10.82 -19.41 0.04
C LEU A 34 -11.83 -18.36 0.51
N LEU A 35 -11.49 -17.58 1.54
CA LEU A 35 -12.29 -16.46 2.01
C LEU A 35 -12.31 -15.32 0.98
N LEU A 36 -11.16 -14.99 0.39
CA LEU A 36 -11.05 -13.91 -0.61
C LEU A 36 -11.82 -14.23 -1.90
N HIS A 37 -11.83 -15.51 -2.31
CA HIS A 37 -12.64 -15.96 -3.45
C HIS A 37 -14.15 -15.87 -3.18
N GLN A 38 -14.58 -16.11 -1.93
CA GLN A 38 -15.98 -15.90 -1.55
C GLN A 38 -16.35 -14.41 -1.53
N ASP A 39 -15.41 -13.53 -1.18
CA ASP A 39 -15.61 -12.08 -1.19
C ASP A 39 -15.85 -11.51 -2.60
N ARG A 40 -15.28 -12.15 -3.64
CA ARG A 40 -15.34 -11.69 -5.04
C ARG A 40 -16.74 -11.36 -5.56
N ARG A 41 -17.80 -11.94 -4.99
CA ARG A 41 -19.18 -11.68 -5.42
C ARG A 41 -19.69 -10.30 -4.99
N GLU A 42 -19.34 -9.87 -3.79
CA GLU A 42 -19.89 -8.66 -3.16
C GLU A 42 -18.82 -7.58 -2.91
N HIS A 43 -17.54 -7.93 -3.10
CA HIS A 43 -16.37 -7.06 -2.89
C HIS A 43 -16.39 -6.36 -1.53
N VAL A 44 -16.90 -7.03 -0.50
CA VAL A 44 -17.17 -6.42 0.81
C VAL A 44 -15.90 -5.84 1.41
N LEU A 45 -14.80 -6.61 1.36
CA LEU A 45 -13.52 -6.22 1.94
C LEU A 45 -12.93 -5.01 1.20
N MET A 46 -12.96 -5.05 -0.13
CA MET A 46 -12.40 -3.97 -0.95
C MET A 46 -13.27 -2.71 -0.97
N ASN A 47 -14.59 -2.85 -0.86
CA ASN A 47 -15.49 -1.71 -0.68
C ASN A 47 -15.22 -1.00 0.67
N TYR A 48 -15.04 -1.79 1.74
CA TYR A 48 -14.66 -1.22 3.05
C TYR A 48 -13.27 -0.57 3.01
N ALA A 49 -12.30 -1.23 2.36
CA ALA A 49 -10.94 -0.70 2.22
C ALA A 49 -10.88 0.56 1.31
N HIS A 50 -11.79 0.66 0.33
CA HIS A 50 -11.91 1.85 -0.50
C HIS A 50 -12.26 3.09 0.33
N ASP A 51 -13.00 2.95 1.42
CA ASP A 51 -13.39 4.05 2.30
C ASP A 51 -12.33 4.40 3.37
N ILE A 52 -11.08 3.93 3.24
CA ILE A 52 -10.01 4.11 4.25
C ILE A 52 -9.89 5.54 4.80
N ASP A 53 -10.00 6.56 3.95
CA ASP A 53 -9.92 7.98 4.31
C ASP A 53 -11.07 8.48 5.19
N ARG A 54 -12.14 7.69 5.31
CA ARG A 54 -13.34 7.98 6.13
C ARG A 54 -13.41 7.12 7.39
N LEU A 55 -12.52 6.14 7.53
CA LEU A 55 -12.47 5.27 8.70
C LEU A 55 -11.83 5.98 9.88
N SER A 56 -12.13 5.52 11.11
CA SER A 56 -11.40 5.99 12.29
C SER A 56 -9.92 5.59 12.24
N PRO A 57 -9.01 6.31 12.93
CA PRO A 57 -7.59 5.97 12.93
C PRO A 57 -7.28 4.52 13.32
N GLN A 58 -8.02 3.96 14.28
CA GLN A 58 -7.85 2.58 14.73
C GLN A 58 -8.28 1.55 13.67
N GLU A 59 -9.32 1.86 12.90
CA GLU A 59 -9.75 1.03 11.78
C GLU A 59 -8.77 1.10 10.62
N GLN A 60 -8.26 2.30 10.29
CA GLN A 60 -7.22 2.47 9.27
C GLN A 60 -6.00 1.63 9.63
N GLU A 61 -5.54 1.70 10.88
CA GLU A 61 -4.42 0.90 11.37
C GLU A 61 -4.68 -0.59 11.14
N ALA A 62 -5.79 -1.13 11.65
CA ALA A 62 -6.10 -2.55 11.55
C ALA A 62 -6.27 -3.01 10.09
N LEU A 63 -6.87 -2.16 9.25
CA LEU A 63 -7.02 -2.41 7.81
C LEU A 63 -5.66 -2.45 7.10
N ALA A 64 -4.78 -1.49 7.37
CA ALA A 64 -3.43 -1.45 6.79
C ALA A 64 -2.64 -2.72 7.17
N LEU A 65 -2.78 -3.21 8.40
CA LEU A 65 -2.16 -4.48 8.81
C LEU A 65 -2.73 -5.67 8.03
N PHE A 66 -4.05 -5.74 7.85
CA PHE A 66 -4.68 -6.78 7.05
C PHE A 66 -4.19 -6.79 5.60
N ILE A 67 -4.18 -5.63 4.94
CA ILE A 67 -3.70 -5.50 3.56
C ILE A 67 -2.21 -5.84 3.47
N CYS A 68 -1.39 -5.41 4.43
CA CYS A 68 0.03 -5.74 4.47
C CYS A 68 0.26 -7.25 4.56
N ASN A 69 -0.47 -7.94 5.45
CA ASN A 69 -0.31 -9.38 5.66
C ASN A 69 -0.78 -10.23 4.48
N LEU A 70 -1.70 -9.72 3.64
CA LEU A 70 -2.11 -10.42 2.42
C LEU A 70 -0.99 -10.56 1.38
N PHE A 71 0.13 -9.85 1.53
CA PHE A 71 1.32 -10.05 0.68
C PHE A 71 2.18 -11.26 1.08
N GLU A 72 1.92 -11.88 2.22
CA GLU A 72 2.68 -13.04 2.71
C GLU A 72 2.56 -14.23 1.74
N ASN A 73 1.36 -14.49 1.23
CA ASN A 73 1.09 -15.62 0.35
C ASN A 73 0.94 -15.16 -1.11
N LEU A 74 1.43 -15.98 -2.04
CA LEU A 74 1.37 -15.67 -3.48
C LEU A 74 -0.08 -15.41 -3.92
N SER A 75 -0.99 -16.33 -3.62
CA SER A 75 -2.39 -16.29 -4.06
C SER A 75 -3.15 -15.07 -3.53
N SER A 76 -2.95 -14.70 -2.26
CA SER A 76 -3.59 -13.51 -1.67
C SER A 76 -2.98 -12.22 -2.22
N SER A 77 -1.67 -12.21 -2.50
CA SER A 77 -1.03 -11.06 -3.14
C SER A 77 -1.51 -10.87 -4.58
N GLU A 78 -1.70 -11.93 -5.35
CA GLU A 78 -2.29 -11.86 -6.70
C GLU A 78 -3.74 -11.37 -6.66
N TRP A 79 -4.51 -11.78 -5.64
CA TRP A 79 -5.86 -11.25 -5.42
C TRP A 79 -5.84 -9.75 -5.14
N LEU A 80 -4.89 -9.22 -4.37
CA LEU A 80 -4.75 -7.76 -4.16
C LEU A 80 -4.45 -7.00 -5.47
N LEU A 81 -3.76 -7.62 -6.41
CA LEU A 81 -3.38 -7.02 -7.70
C LEU A 81 -4.45 -7.21 -8.78
N TYR A 82 -5.58 -7.85 -8.45
CA TYR A 82 -6.60 -8.20 -9.43
C TYR A 82 -7.23 -6.94 -10.07
N ILE A 83 -7.28 -6.93 -11.39
CA ILE A 83 -7.67 -5.75 -12.18
C ILE A 83 -9.14 -5.72 -12.57
N SER A 84 -9.89 -6.81 -12.37
CA SER A 84 -11.30 -6.82 -12.75
C SER A 84 -12.06 -5.75 -11.97
N GLU A 85 -12.78 -4.92 -12.72
CA GLU A 85 -13.43 -3.74 -12.18
C GLU A 85 -14.86 -4.03 -11.72
N TRP A 86 -15.30 -3.27 -10.71
CA TRP A 86 -16.70 -3.19 -10.32
C TRP A 86 -17.07 -1.74 -9.97
N GLN A 87 -18.37 -1.48 -9.82
CA GLN A 87 -18.90 -0.17 -9.45
C GLN A 87 -19.09 -0.08 -7.93
N TYR A 88 -18.57 0.98 -7.32
CA TYR A 88 -18.80 1.31 -5.92
C TYR A 88 -18.86 2.83 -5.74
N CYS A 89 -19.93 3.34 -5.12
CA CYS A 89 -20.13 4.78 -4.85
C CYS A 89 -19.79 5.71 -6.05
N ASN A 90 -20.30 5.39 -7.24
CA ASN A 90 -20.07 6.10 -8.52
C ASN A 90 -18.62 6.10 -9.01
N SER A 91 -17.77 5.23 -8.45
CA SER A 91 -16.41 5.01 -8.91
C SER A 91 -16.28 3.60 -9.50
N THR A 92 -15.58 3.51 -10.62
CA THR A 92 -15.06 2.23 -11.11
C THR A 92 -13.79 1.92 -10.32
N ILE A 93 -13.79 0.80 -9.60
CA ILE A 93 -12.66 0.39 -8.77
C ILE A 93 -12.25 -1.06 -9.06
N SER A 94 -11.03 -1.42 -8.69
CA SER A 94 -10.49 -2.78 -8.74
C SER A 94 -9.64 -3.04 -7.49
N ASN A 95 -9.24 -4.29 -7.24
CA ASN A 95 -8.45 -4.63 -6.06
C ASN A 95 -7.11 -3.87 -6.05
N ILE A 96 -6.45 -3.77 -7.19
CA ILE A 96 -5.18 -3.02 -7.27
C ILE A 96 -5.40 -1.54 -6.96
N ARG A 97 -6.45 -0.91 -7.50
CA ARG A 97 -6.74 0.51 -7.24
C ARG A 97 -7.02 0.77 -5.75
N VAL A 98 -7.75 -0.14 -5.10
CA VAL A 98 -8.03 -0.05 -3.66
C VAL A 98 -6.75 -0.29 -2.83
N SER A 99 -5.95 -1.30 -3.18
CA SER A 99 -4.69 -1.60 -2.48
C SER A 99 -3.68 -0.45 -2.59
N THR A 100 -3.58 0.17 -3.77
CA THR A 100 -2.82 1.40 -4.01
C THR A 100 -3.33 2.54 -3.13
N LYS A 101 -4.65 2.77 -3.08
CA LYS A 101 -5.24 3.80 -2.21
C LYS A 101 -4.91 3.58 -0.73
N VAL A 102 -4.98 2.33 -0.25
CA VAL A 102 -4.61 1.99 1.13
C VAL A 102 -3.13 2.26 1.39
N ALA A 103 -2.25 1.90 0.46
CA ALA A 103 -0.81 2.14 0.58
C ALA A 103 -0.51 3.64 0.68
N VAL A 104 -1.06 4.44 -0.24
CA VAL A 104 -0.87 5.89 -0.29
C VAL A 104 -1.42 6.56 0.97
N ASN A 105 -2.65 6.24 1.36
CA ASN A 105 -3.29 6.82 2.54
C ASN A 105 -2.51 6.48 3.82
N SER A 106 -2.06 5.24 3.96
CA SER A 106 -1.28 4.82 5.14
C SER A 106 0.09 5.50 5.19
N LEU A 107 0.79 5.60 4.06
CA LEU A 107 2.12 6.21 4.00
C LEU A 107 2.09 7.72 4.31
N LEU A 108 1.04 8.41 3.86
CA LEU A 108 0.92 9.86 4.00
C LEU A 108 0.11 10.29 5.23
N ALA A 109 -0.26 9.36 6.11
CA ALA A 109 -0.98 9.67 7.35
C ALA A 109 -0.08 10.40 8.37
N ASP A 110 -0.69 11.17 9.28
CA ASP A 110 -0.01 11.77 10.44
C ASP A 110 0.16 10.79 11.62
N ASN A 111 0.07 9.49 11.35
CA ASN A 111 0.13 8.42 12.34
C ASN A 111 1.33 7.50 12.03
N THR A 112 2.24 7.38 12.99
CA THR A 112 3.52 6.65 12.82
C THR A 112 3.34 5.15 12.58
N THR A 113 2.31 4.54 13.17
CA THR A 113 1.96 3.12 12.94
C THR A 113 1.47 2.91 11.51
N LEU A 114 0.64 3.83 11.01
CA LEU A 114 0.17 3.80 9.62
C LEU A 114 1.33 4.04 8.65
N GLN A 115 2.22 4.99 8.92
CA GLN A 115 3.40 5.23 8.09
C GLN A 115 4.31 4.01 7.99
N ASP A 116 4.55 3.32 9.12
CA ASP A 116 5.33 2.08 9.11
C ASP A 116 4.69 1.00 8.23
N ARG A 117 3.38 0.77 8.39
CA ARG A 117 2.62 -0.19 7.56
C ARG A 117 2.55 0.24 6.10
N GLY A 118 2.33 1.53 5.84
CA GLY A 118 2.32 2.12 4.50
C GLY A 118 3.64 1.90 3.78
N SER A 119 4.78 2.14 4.45
CA SER A 119 6.10 1.88 3.88
C SER A 119 6.33 0.41 3.54
N ALA A 120 5.79 -0.51 4.35
CA ALA A 120 5.84 -1.95 4.07
C ALA A 120 4.96 -2.34 2.87
N ILE A 121 3.72 -1.82 2.80
CA ILE A 121 2.82 -2.07 1.67
C ILE A 121 3.42 -1.52 0.37
N MET A 122 4.02 -0.32 0.40
CA MET A 122 4.74 0.25 -0.75
C MET A 122 5.84 -0.68 -1.25
N HIS A 123 6.66 -1.20 -0.34
CA HIS A 123 7.71 -2.14 -0.70
C HIS A 123 7.12 -3.44 -1.29
N ASN A 124 6.07 -3.98 -0.68
CA ASN A 124 5.43 -5.20 -1.12
C ASN A 124 4.80 -5.06 -2.52
N LEU A 125 4.13 -3.94 -2.80
CA LEU A 125 3.61 -3.63 -4.14
C LEU A 125 4.74 -3.53 -5.17
N ALA A 126 5.85 -2.87 -4.82
CA ALA A 126 7.00 -2.74 -5.71
C ALA A 126 7.75 -4.05 -5.97
N CYS A 127 7.61 -5.03 -5.07
CA CYS A 127 8.09 -6.40 -5.27
C CYS A 127 7.20 -7.23 -6.21
N LYS A 128 6.04 -6.70 -6.61
CA LYS A 128 5.13 -7.32 -7.56
C LYS A 128 5.16 -6.57 -8.90
N GLU A 129 4.71 -7.23 -9.96
CA GLU A 129 4.58 -6.62 -11.28
C GLU A 129 3.31 -5.76 -11.33
N VAL A 130 3.42 -4.51 -10.86
CA VAL A 130 2.35 -3.51 -10.98
C VAL A 130 2.42 -2.80 -12.34
N PHE A 131 1.30 -2.22 -12.78
CA PHE A 131 1.22 -1.42 -14.00
C PHE A 131 1.90 -0.06 -13.83
N ASP A 132 2.30 0.56 -14.95
CA ASP A 132 3.00 1.84 -14.99
C ASP A 132 2.25 2.96 -14.27
N ASP A 133 0.93 3.05 -14.45
CA ASP A 133 0.08 4.06 -13.82
C ASP A 133 0.08 3.93 -12.28
N VAL A 134 0.06 2.69 -11.79
CA VAL A 134 0.18 2.39 -10.36
C VAL A 134 1.57 2.73 -9.84
N ALA A 135 2.63 2.38 -10.57
CA ALA A 135 4.01 2.71 -10.18
C ALA A 135 4.22 4.24 -10.09
N VAL A 136 3.64 5.00 -11.01
CA VAL A 136 3.64 6.47 -11.00
C VAL A 136 2.92 7.02 -9.77
N GLU A 137 1.72 6.54 -9.47
CA GLU A 137 0.93 6.99 -8.31
C GLU A 137 1.65 6.69 -6.99
N LEU A 138 2.20 5.49 -6.83
CA LEU A 138 2.97 5.11 -5.64
C LEU A 138 4.27 5.93 -5.52
N THR A 139 4.93 6.22 -6.65
CA THR A 139 6.13 7.08 -6.68
C THR A 139 5.83 8.48 -6.15
N MET A 140 4.72 9.09 -6.59
CA MET A 140 4.32 10.41 -6.09
C MET A 140 4.14 10.42 -4.56
N ALA A 141 3.50 9.39 -4.01
CA ALA A 141 3.33 9.25 -2.57
C ALA A 141 4.66 9.06 -1.84
N VAL A 142 5.58 8.25 -2.38
CA VAL A 142 6.94 8.07 -1.80
C VAL A 142 7.72 9.39 -1.78
N LEU A 143 7.69 10.15 -2.88
CA LEU A 143 8.36 11.45 -2.98
C LEU A 143 7.76 12.48 -2.00
N GLN A 144 6.44 12.53 -1.89
CA GLN A 144 5.77 13.35 -0.88
C GLN A 144 6.20 12.94 0.53
N TYR A 145 6.25 11.65 0.82
CA TYR A 145 6.64 11.12 2.13
C TYR A 145 8.09 11.49 2.49
N PHE A 146 9.01 11.47 1.52
CA PHE A 146 10.41 11.87 1.72
C PHE A 146 10.58 13.33 2.18
N ASN A 147 9.63 14.22 1.91
CA ASN A 147 9.68 15.59 2.45
C ASN A 147 9.63 15.62 3.99
N SER A 148 9.04 14.60 4.63
CA SER A 148 9.00 14.48 6.10
C SER A 148 10.32 14.04 6.74
N SER A 149 11.30 13.62 5.93
CA SER A 149 12.57 13.00 6.40
C SER A 149 12.31 11.77 7.28
N PRO A 150 11.77 10.68 6.69
CA PRO A 150 11.25 9.55 7.45
C PRO A 150 12.33 8.76 8.21
N PRO A 151 11.96 7.97 9.23
CA PRO A 151 12.86 7.08 9.93
C PRO A 151 13.54 6.09 8.97
N GLU A 152 14.78 5.71 9.29
CA GLU A 152 15.66 4.98 8.36
C GLU A 152 15.06 3.67 7.83
N GLU A 153 14.38 2.87 8.67
CA GLU A 153 13.73 1.63 8.22
C GLU A 153 12.67 1.87 7.14
N GLN A 154 11.87 2.92 7.30
CA GLN A 154 10.79 3.25 6.37
C GLN A 154 11.36 3.90 5.11
N LEU A 155 12.36 4.77 5.26
CA LEU A 155 13.15 5.31 4.17
C LEU A 155 13.74 4.19 3.31
N PHE A 156 14.35 3.18 3.94
CA PHE A 156 14.94 2.04 3.24
C PHE A 156 13.90 1.27 2.42
N ARG A 157 12.74 0.95 3.02
CA ARG A 157 11.63 0.28 2.30
C ARG A 157 11.13 1.11 1.12
N CYS A 158 10.91 2.40 1.31
CA CYS A 158 10.45 3.30 0.26
C CYS A 158 11.51 3.53 -0.82
N MET A 159 12.80 3.57 -0.49
CA MET A 159 13.88 3.69 -1.48
C MET A 159 14.01 2.41 -2.31
N LYS A 160 13.83 1.22 -1.70
CA LYS A 160 13.73 -0.05 -2.45
C LYS A 160 12.54 -0.02 -3.41
N ALA A 161 11.39 0.48 -2.96
CA ALA A 161 10.20 0.62 -3.79
C ALA A 161 10.47 1.57 -4.97
N LEU A 162 11.07 2.74 -4.71
CA LEU A 162 11.41 3.73 -5.73
C LEU A 162 12.36 3.15 -6.80
N ALA A 163 13.40 2.44 -6.38
CA ALA A 163 14.33 1.77 -7.30
C ALA A 163 13.64 0.74 -8.21
N ARG A 164 12.62 0.04 -7.69
CA ARG A 164 11.79 -0.88 -8.47
C ARG A 164 10.83 -0.14 -9.40
N PHE A 165 10.20 0.94 -8.95
CA PHE A 165 9.32 1.73 -9.81
C PHE A 165 10.06 2.35 -11.00
N CYS A 166 11.33 2.76 -10.84
CA CYS A 166 12.19 3.16 -11.97
C CYS A 166 12.44 2.04 -13.00
N GLN A 167 12.26 0.77 -12.63
CA GLN A 167 12.37 -0.36 -13.56
C GLN A 167 11.04 -0.64 -14.24
N ILE A 168 9.92 -0.48 -13.52
CA ILE A 168 8.57 -0.71 -14.02
C ILE A 168 8.20 0.36 -15.04
N SER A 169 8.28 1.65 -14.66
CA SER A 169 8.09 2.78 -15.58
C SER A 169 9.41 3.55 -15.74
N PRO A 170 10.26 3.16 -16.72
CA PRO A 170 11.60 3.72 -16.88
C PRO A 170 11.63 5.14 -17.46
N GLN A 171 10.49 5.69 -17.87
CA GLN A 171 10.38 7.05 -18.40
C GLN A 171 9.70 7.98 -17.38
N ASP A 172 8.48 7.65 -16.96
CA ASP A 172 7.67 8.57 -16.13
C ASP A 172 8.21 8.68 -14.71
N VAL A 173 8.62 7.56 -14.09
CA VAL A 173 9.10 7.58 -12.70
C VAL A 173 10.40 8.39 -12.55
N PRO A 174 11.46 8.19 -13.36
CA PRO A 174 12.63 9.06 -13.34
C PRO A 174 12.30 10.54 -13.55
N GLN A 175 11.40 10.86 -14.47
CA GLN A 175 10.98 12.23 -14.72
C GLN A 175 10.28 12.84 -13.50
N LEU A 176 9.40 12.09 -12.83
CA LEU A 176 8.73 12.53 -11.59
C LEU A 176 9.71 12.80 -10.46
N ILE A 177 10.72 11.94 -10.29
CA ILE A 177 11.78 12.13 -9.28
C ILE A 177 12.51 13.45 -9.51
N GLN A 178 12.85 13.77 -10.77
CA GLN A 178 13.53 15.02 -11.12
C GLN A 178 12.64 16.25 -10.93
N MET A 179 11.32 16.13 -11.16
CA MET A 179 10.39 17.26 -11.13
C MET A 179 9.83 17.57 -9.73
N ILE A 180 9.52 16.55 -8.93
CA ILE A 180 8.79 16.70 -7.66
C ILE A 180 9.76 16.76 -6.47
N GLY A 181 10.78 15.91 -6.47
CA GLY A 181 11.73 15.79 -5.36
C GLY A 181 11.10 15.30 -4.04
N PRO A 182 11.88 15.23 -2.94
CA PRO A 182 13.29 15.62 -2.85
C PRO A 182 14.20 14.67 -3.63
N GLU A 183 15.34 15.18 -4.08
CA GLU A 183 16.35 14.36 -4.75
C GLU A 183 16.78 13.21 -3.83
N PRO A 184 16.83 11.94 -4.30
CA PRO A 184 17.22 10.79 -3.47
C PRO A 184 18.54 10.99 -2.73
N GLY A 185 19.49 11.74 -3.34
CA GLY A 185 20.78 12.08 -2.74
C GLY A 185 20.71 12.86 -1.42
N LYS A 186 19.58 13.51 -1.11
CA LYS A 186 19.34 14.19 0.18
C LYS A 186 19.55 13.26 1.37
N PHE A 187 19.31 11.96 1.20
CA PHE A 187 19.37 10.97 2.26
C PHE A 187 20.71 10.24 2.36
N ARG A 188 21.72 10.66 1.59
CA ARG A 188 23.03 10.03 1.63
C ARG A 188 23.65 10.15 3.04
N GLY A 189 24.24 9.07 3.52
CA GLY A 189 24.87 8.98 4.85
C GLY A 189 23.92 8.61 5.99
N VAL A 190 22.62 8.41 5.71
CA VAL A 190 21.67 7.89 6.72
C VAL A 190 22.01 6.43 7.06
N SER A 191 22.29 5.60 6.06
CA SER A 191 22.83 4.23 6.24
C SER A 191 23.45 3.71 4.94
N ALA A 192 24.37 2.74 5.03
CA ALA A 192 25.02 2.16 3.86
C ALA A 192 24.02 1.55 2.85
N ARG A 193 22.97 0.87 3.35
CA ARG A 193 21.95 0.26 2.52
C ARG A 193 21.04 1.26 1.80
N VAL A 194 20.86 2.46 2.38
CA VAL A 194 20.16 3.56 1.71
C VAL A 194 21.07 4.16 0.63
N ASP A 195 22.35 4.35 0.92
CA ASP A 195 23.32 4.89 -0.04
C ASP A 195 23.44 4.01 -1.30
N GLU A 196 23.48 2.69 -1.14
CA GLU A 196 23.47 1.73 -2.25
C GLU A 196 22.22 1.91 -3.14
N LEU A 197 21.05 2.11 -2.54
CA LEU A 197 19.80 2.31 -3.30
C LEU A 197 19.74 3.68 -3.97
N ILE A 198 20.32 4.72 -3.35
CA ILE A 198 20.47 6.02 -4.00
C ILE A 198 21.30 5.86 -5.28
N ASP A 199 22.41 5.12 -5.23
CA ASP A 199 23.23 4.88 -6.41
C ASP A 199 22.46 4.15 -7.52
N VAL A 200 21.63 3.16 -7.14
CA VAL A 200 20.73 2.47 -8.08
C VAL A 200 19.73 3.43 -8.71
N VAL A 201 19.02 4.24 -7.92
CA VAL A 201 18.03 5.21 -8.44
C VAL A 201 18.72 6.25 -9.31
N SER A 202 19.82 6.86 -8.84
CA SER A 202 20.58 7.88 -9.58
C SER A 202 21.11 7.37 -10.92
N SER A 203 21.44 6.08 -11.04
CA SER A 203 21.83 5.48 -12.33
C SER A 203 20.69 5.48 -13.37
N LYS A 204 19.43 5.56 -12.92
CA LYS A 204 18.22 5.58 -13.75
C LYS A 204 17.73 6.98 -14.07
N LEU A 205 18.27 8.01 -13.41
CA LEU A 205 17.93 9.41 -13.64
C LEU A 205 18.79 10.07 -14.74
N ARG A 206 19.70 9.31 -15.37
CA ARG A 206 20.63 9.81 -16.39
C ARG A 206 20.09 9.66 -17.80
#